data_AF-A0A7M2V1N6-F1
#
_entry.id   AF-A0A7M2V1N6-F1
#
_cell.length_a   1.000
_cell.length_b   1.000
_cell.length_c   1.000
_cell.angle_alpha   90.00
_cell.angle_beta   90.00
_cell.angle_gamma   90.00
#
_symmetry.space_group_name_H-M   'P 1'
#
loop_
_entity.id
_entity.type
_entity.pdbx_description
1 polymer ?
#
loop_
_entity_poly.entity_id
_entity_poly.type
_entity_poly.pdbx_seq_one_letter_code
_entity_poly.pdbx_strand_id
1 'polypeptide(L)'
;MKVVEHDGERIRAVLTNGSTGLNASAITALPKLNIICALGAGYENIDLSAAKARNITITHGPGTGDTSVADHAMALLMAIAWGIQVSVR
;
A
#
# COMPACT_ATOMS: atom_id res chain seq x y z
N MET A 1 -9.24 5.10 13.35
CA MET A 1 -9.12 3.67 12.99
C MET A 1 -10.24 2.88 13.68
N LYS A 2 -11.51 3.27 13.45
CA LYS A 2 -12.67 2.84 14.26
C LYS A 2 -12.98 1.34 14.22
N VAL A 3 -12.56 0.65 13.15
CA VAL A 3 -12.80 -0.79 12.97
C VAL A 3 -11.91 -1.63 13.90
N VAL A 4 -10.71 -1.15 14.23
CA VAL A 4 -9.78 -1.87 15.12
C VAL A 4 -10.25 -1.83 16.58
N GLU A 5 -10.93 -0.76 16.97
CA GLU A 5 -11.45 -0.58 18.33
C GLU A 5 -12.62 -1.54 18.66
N HIS A 6 -13.39 -2.00 17.68
CA HIS A 6 -14.58 -2.82 17.90
C HIS A 6 -14.41 -4.30 17.52
N ASP A 7 -13.63 -4.61 16.47
CA ASP A 7 -13.54 -5.96 15.89
C ASP A 7 -12.10 -6.49 15.76
N GLY A 8 -11.12 -5.86 16.42
CA GLY A 8 -9.70 -6.23 16.31
C GLY A 8 -9.40 -7.72 16.54
N GLU A 9 -10.17 -8.38 17.41
CA GLU A 9 -10.04 -9.82 17.70
C GLU A 9 -10.52 -10.77 16.59
N ARG A 10 -11.23 -10.26 15.57
CA ARG A 10 -11.76 -11.07 14.47
C ARG A 10 -11.00 -10.87 13.17
N ILE A 11 -10.24 -9.78 13.06
CA ILE A 11 -9.50 -9.41 11.87
C ILE A 11 -8.29 -10.34 11.72
N ARG A 12 -8.25 -11.05 10.58
CA ARG A 12 -7.16 -11.95 10.21
C ARG A 12 -6.31 -11.41 9.07
N ALA A 13 -6.87 -10.52 8.25
CA ALA A 13 -6.21 -9.93 7.10
C ALA A 13 -6.44 -8.41 7.06
N VAL A 14 -5.43 -7.66 6.62
CA VAL A 14 -5.53 -6.23 6.36
C VAL A 14 -5.13 -5.96 4.91
N LEU A 15 -5.96 -5.18 4.19
CA LEU A 15 -5.58 -4.57 2.92
C LEU A 15 -5.19 -3.12 3.18
N THR A 16 -4.06 -2.71 2.62
CA THR A 16 -3.53 -1.34 2.71
C THR A 16 -2.81 -0.97 1.41
N ASN A 17 -2.08 0.13 1.38
CA ASN A 17 -1.18 0.52 0.29
C ASN A 17 0.12 1.13 0.89
N GLY A 18 1.11 1.42 0.05
CA GLY A 18 2.40 1.96 0.48
C GLY A 18 2.30 3.23 1.33
N SER A 19 1.33 4.10 1.05
CA SER A 19 1.14 5.38 1.77
C SER A 19 0.37 5.26 3.08
N THR A 20 -0.63 4.38 3.15
CA THR A 20 -1.44 4.17 4.38
C THR A 20 -0.72 3.25 5.36
N GLY A 21 -0.12 2.17 4.85
CA GLY A 21 0.66 1.23 5.64
C GLY A 21 -0.08 0.54 6.78
N LEU A 22 0.70 0.05 7.74
CA LEU A 22 0.23 -0.51 9.01
C LEU A 22 1.38 -0.49 10.03
N ASN A 23 1.29 0.39 11.03
CA ASN A 23 2.35 0.57 12.03
C ASN A 23 2.30 -0.48 13.16
N ALA A 24 3.33 -0.53 14.01
CA ALA A 24 3.41 -1.48 15.12
C ALA A 24 2.22 -1.44 16.09
N SER A 25 1.69 -0.26 16.42
CA SER A 25 0.57 -0.14 17.36
C SER A 25 -0.71 -0.72 16.78
N ALA A 26 -0.98 -0.45 15.49
CA ALA A 26 -2.07 -1.07 14.75
C ALA A 26 -1.92 -2.60 14.63
N ILE A 27 -0.71 -3.08 14.35
CA ILE A 27 -0.43 -4.53 14.32
C ILE A 27 -0.71 -5.14 15.70
N THR A 28 -0.29 -4.49 16.78
CA THR A 28 -0.49 -4.97 18.16
C THR A 28 -1.97 -5.07 18.52
N ALA A 29 -2.79 -4.13 18.06
CA ALA A 29 -4.23 -4.12 18.28
C ALA A 29 -4.99 -5.23 17.50
N LEU A 30 -4.30 -6.00 16.65
CA LEU A 30 -4.88 -7.06 15.82
C LEU A 30 -4.28 -8.43 16.19
N PRO A 31 -4.71 -9.06 17.30
CA PRO A 31 -4.08 -10.26 17.85
C PRO A 31 -4.19 -11.49 16.93
N LYS A 32 -5.21 -11.56 16.05
CA LYS A 32 -5.40 -12.67 15.11
C LYS A 32 -4.92 -12.39 13.67
N LEU A 33 -4.27 -11.26 13.44
CA LEU A 33 -3.71 -10.89 12.14
C LEU A 33 -2.67 -11.92 11.70
N ASN A 34 -2.80 -12.43 10.49
CA ASN A 34 -1.88 -13.39 9.88
C ASN A 34 -1.33 -12.94 8.52
N ILE A 35 -2.00 -11.99 7.86
CA ILE A 35 -1.57 -11.46 6.56
C ILE A 35 -1.85 -9.95 6.41
N ILE A 36 -0.91 -9.25 5.79
CA ILE A 36 -1.07 -7.85 5.36
C ILE A 36 -0.81 -7.80 3.85
N CYS A 37 -1.76 -7.27 3.10
CA CYS A 37 -1.68 -7.13 1.65
C CYS A 37 -1.56 -5.65 1.26
N ALA A 38 -0.42 -5.25 0.73
CA ALA A 38 -0.22 -3.94 0.13
C ALA A 38 -0.73 -3.94 -1.31
N LEU A 39 -1.64 -3.02 -1.61
CA LEU A 39 -2.14 -2.78 -2.95
C LEU A 39 -1.11 -1.94 -3.72
N GLY A 40 -0.47 -2.57 -4.71
CA GLY A 40 0.58 -1.96 -5.53
C GLY A 40 1.98 -2.40 -5.14
N ALA A 41 3.00 -1.75 -5.73
CA ALA A 41 4.39 -2.11 -5.53
C ALA A 41 4.94 -1.68 -4.16
N GLY A 42 4.50 -0.53 -3.65
CA GLY A 42 5.00 0.07 -2.40
C GLY A 42 4.37 -0.51 -1.14
N TYR A 43 5.20 -0.68 -0.10
CA TYR A 43 4.83 -1.18 1.22
C TYR A 43 5.65 -0.51 2.35
N GLU A 44 6.22 0.66 2.08
CA GLU A 44 7.17 1.40 2.91
C GLU A 44 6.62 1.77 4.30
N ASN A 45 5.32 2.03 4.43
CA ASN A 45 4.69 2.36 5.70
C ASN A 45 4.16 1.14 6.49
N ILE A 46 4.49 -0.09 6.05
CA ILE A 46 4.20 -1.30 6.82
C ILE A 46 5.38 -1.56 7.76
N ASP A 47 5.10 -1.75 9.05
CA ASP A 47 6.14 -2.11 10.01
C ASP A 47 6.56 -3.58 9.83
N LEU A 48 7.59 -3.76 8.99
CA LEU A 48 8.17 -5.06 8.67
C LEU A 48 8.73 -5.76 9.90
N SER A 49 9.22 -4.99 10.88
CA SER A 49 9.82 -5.55 12.10
C SER A 49 8.74 -6.14 13.01
N ALA A 50 7.64 -5.40 13.23
CA ALA A 50 6.51 -5.85 14.02
C ALA A 50 5.77 -7.02 13.35
N ALA A 51 5.62 -6.98 12.02
CA ALA A 51 5.05 -8.10 11.26
C ALA A 51 5.90 -9.36 11.38
N LYS A 52 7.23 -9.23 11.21
CA LYS A 52 8.17 -10.35 11.34
C LYS A 52 8.17 -10.94 12.75
N ALA A 53 8.18 -10.10 13.78
CA ALA A 53 8.15 -10.53 15.19
C ALA A 53 6.91 -11.39 15.52
N ARG A 54 5.80 -11.16 14.81
CA ARG A 54 4.54 -11.90 14.97
C ARG A 54 4.30 -12.97 13.90
N ASN A 55 5.28 -13.23 13.04
CA ASN A 55 5.18 -14.18 11.92
C ASN A 55 3.99 -13.89 10.98
N ILE A 56 3.72 -12.60 10.74
CA ILE A 56 2.66 -12.13 9.85
C ILE A 56 3.21 -12.09 8.42
N THR A 57 2.49 -12.69 7.48
CA THR A 57 2.86 -12.67 6.07
C THR A 57 2.56 -11.29 5.48
N ILE A 58 3.50 -10.73 4.71
CA ILE A 58 3.28 -9.51 3.95
C ILE A 58 3.33 -9.86 2.46
N THR A 59 2.35 -9.37 1.70
CA THR A 59 2.33 -9.49 0.24
C THR A 59 2.13 -8.12 -0.38
N HIS A 60 2.71 -7.91 -1.56
CA HIS A 60 2.50 -6.72 -2.37
C HIS A 60 2.41 -7.11 -3.86
N GLY A 61 2.07 -6.16 -4.73
CA GLY A 61 1.96 -6.37 -6.17
C GLY A 61 3.15 -5.77 -6.92
N PRO A 62 4.33 -6.41 -6.98
CA PRO A 62 5.40 -5.97 -7.86
C PRO A 62 4.98 -6.13 -9.33
N GLY A 63 5.35 -5.20 -10.20
CA GLY A 63 5.12 -5.31 -11.64
C GLY A 63 3.71 -4.95 -12.12
N THR A 64 2.73 -4.78 -11.22
CA THR A 64 1.32 -4.62 -11.62
C THR A 64 1.01 -3.30 -12.32
N GLY A 65 1.92 -2.32 -12.24
CA GLY A 65 1.74 -0.99 -12.82
C GLY A 65 2.87 -0.55 -13.74
N ASP A 66 3.87 -1.39 -14.01
CA ASP A 66 5.12 -0.96 -14.64
C ASP A 66 4.89 -0.35 -16.03
N THR A 67 4.07 -1.01 -16.87
CA THR A 67 3.75 -0.50 -18.21
C THR A 67 2.95 0.80 -18.14
N SER A 68 1.92 0.85 -17.29
CA SER A 68 1.09 2.04 -17.13
C SER A 68 1.90 3.24 -16.61
N VAL A 69 2.80 3.01 -15.66
CA VAL A 69 3.70 4.05 -15.12
C VAL A 69 4.69 4.51 -16.19
N ALA A 70 5.25 3.58 -16.98
CA ALA A 70 6.12 3.93 -18.10
C ALA A 70 5.39 4.77 -19.16
N ASP A 71 4.17 4.37 -19.53
CA ASP A 71 3.34 5.11 -20.49
C ASP A 71 3.00 6.50 -19.96
N HIS A 72 2.65 6.64 -18.68
CA HIS A 72 2.39 7.95 -18.06
C HIS A 72 3.65 8.82 -18.03
N ALA A 73 4.81 8.26 -17.69
CA ALA A 73 6.08 9.00 -17.68
C ALA A 73 6.43 9.51 -19.08
N MET A 74 6.29 8.67 -20.10
CA MET A 74 6.50 9.06 -21.50
C MET A 74 5.47 10.11 -21.94
N ALA A 75 4.19 9.93 -21.61
CA ALA A 75 3.15 10.91 -21.93
C ALA A 75 3.43 12.28 -21.31
N LEU A 76 3.86 12.32 -20.04
CA LEU A 76 4.26 13.56 -19.36
C LEU A 76 5.49 14.21 -20.01
N LEU A 77 6.50 13.41 -20.39
CA LEU A 77 7.69 13.89 -21.09
C LEU A 77 7.32 14.55 -22.42
N MET A 78 6.47 13.89 -23.22
CA MET A 78 6.00 14.41 -24.51
C MET A 78 5.15 15.67 -24.34
N ALA A 79 4.27 15.69 -23.32
CA ALA A 79 3.45 16.85 -22.99
C ALA A 79 4.30 18.09 -22.70
N ILE A 80 5.38 17.93 -21.93
CA ILE A 80 6.33 19.01 -21.62
C ILE A 80 7.13 19.40 -22.87
N ALA A 81 7.68 18.43 -23.60
CA ALA A 81 8.54 18.68 -24.75
C ALA A 81 7.84 19.41 -25.89
N TRP A 82 6.54 19.16 -26.09
CA TRP A 82 5.75 19.73 -27.18
C TRP A 82 4.72 20.77 -26.73
N GLY A 83 4.71 21.13 -25.44
CA GLY A 83 3.78 22.12 -24.90
C GLY A 83 2.31 21.69 -24.95
N ILE A 84 2.03 20.39 -24.99
CA ILE A 84 0.68 19.84 -24.96
C ILE A 84 0.21 19.83 -23.51
N GLN A 85 -0.35 20.96 -23.07
CA GLN A 85 -0.92 21.09 -21.74
C GLN A 85 -2.39 20.71 -21.82
N VAL A 86 -2.83 19.69 -21.07
CA VAL A 86 -4.25 19.45 -20.87
C VAL A 86 -4.76 20.57 -19.96
N SER A 87 -5.40 21.58 -20.55
CA SER A 87 -6.14 22.58 -19.79
C SER A 87 -7.37 21.89 -19.21
N VAL A 88 -7.27 21.48 -17.94
CA VAL A 88 -8.44 21.02 -17.17
C VAL A 88 -9.09 22.29 -16.63
N ARG A 89 -10.21 22.69 -17.24
CA ARG A 89 -11.05 23.80 -16.78
C ARG A 89 -12.25 23.25 -16.02
#